data_AF-A0A3C0PEF3-F1
#
_entry.id   AF-A0A3C0PEF3-F1
#
_cell.length_a   1.000
_cell.length_b   1.000
_cell.length_c   1.000
_cell.angle_alpha   90.00
_cell.angle_beta   90.00
_cell.angle_gamma   90.00
#
_symmetry.space_group_name_H-M   'P 1'
#
loop_
_entity.id
_entity.type
_entity.pdbx_description
1 polymer ?
#
loop_
_entity_poly.entity_id
_entity_poly.type
_entity_poly.pdbx_seq_one_letter_code
_entity_poly.pdbx_strand_id
1 'polypeptide(L)' 'MEQIIIGSDHAGFAMKGHIEVELDRLDIAYKDIGAYSEERSDYPLFSAKVAKAVS' A
#
# COMPACT_ATOMS: atom_id res chain seq x y z
N MET A 1 -0.42 -7.49 -16.62
CA MET A 1 -0.71 -8.17 -15.34
C MET A 1 -1.58 -7.24 -14.54
N GLU A 2 -2.76 -7.71 -14.12
CA GLU A 2 -3.60 -6.97 -13.19
C GLU A 2 -2.93 -7.07 -11.81
N GLN A 3 -2.53 -5.93 -11.23
CA GLN A 3 -1.93 -5.87 -9.90
C GLN A 3 -2.56 -4.73 -9.11
N ILE A 4 -2.78 -4.94 -7.81
CA ILE A 4 -3.27 -3.88 -6.91
C ILE A 4 -2.08 -3.05 -6.42
N ILE A 5 -2.16 -1.74 -6.55
CA ILE A 5 -1.19 -0.84 -5.93
C ILE A 5 -1.73 -0.44 -4.55
N ILE A 6 -0.96 -0.70 -3.50
CA ILE A 6 -1.35 -0.35 -2.13
C ILE A 6 -0.38 0.69 -1.57
N GLY A 7 -0.93 1.58 -0.74
CA GLY A 7 -0.13 2.46 0.07
C GLY A 7 -0.95 3.11 1.18
N SER A 8 -0.27 3.53 2.23
CA SER A 8 -0.84 4.17 3.42
C SER A 8 0.10 5.24 3.94
N ASP A 9 -0.35 6.06 4.89
CA ASP A 9 0.55 6.77 5.79
C ASP A 9 0.90 5.89 7.00
N HIS A 10 1.61 6.48 7.96
CA HIS A 10 1.96 5.88 9.25
C HIS A 10 0.76 5.32 10.02
N ALA A 11 -0.38 6.01 10.04
CA ALA A 11 -1.57 5.56 10.76
C ALA A 11 -2.18 4.30 10.12
N GLY A 12 -2.06 4.15 8.79
CA GLY A 12 -2.52 2.97 8.07
C GLY A 12 -1.51 1.83 7.94
N PHE A 13 -0.26 1.97 8.41
CA PHE A 13 0.83 1.01 8.17
C PHE A 13 0.49 -0.41 8.63
N ALA A 14 0.00 -0.56 9.87
CA ALA A 14 -0.36 -1.87 10.42
C ALA A 14 -1.51 -2.54 9.65
N MET A 15 -2.54 -1.77 9.28
CA MET A 15 -3.67 -2.28 8.49
C MET A 15 -3.25 -2.69 7.08
N LYS A 16 -2.36 -1.92 6.45
CA LYS A 16 -1.79 -2.26 5.14
C LYS A 16 -1.10 -3.63 5.19
N GLY A 17 -0.32 -3.92 6.24
CA GLY A 17 0.28 -5.24 6.43
C GLY A 17 -0.73 -6.38 6.56
N HIS A 18 -1.90 -6.15 7.19
CA HIS A 18 -2.98 -7.14 7.19
C HIS A 18 -3.60 -7.36 5.81
N ILE A 19 -3.71 -6.30 5.00
CA ILE A 19 -4.19 -6.39 3.62
C ILE A 19 -3.21 -7.19 2.76
N GLU A 20 -1.89 -6.97 2.91
CA GLU A 20 -0.84 -7.73 2.22
C GLU A 20 -1.00 -9.25 2.45
N VAL A 21 -1.18 -9.67 3.71
CA VAL A 21 -1.41 -11.08 4.06
C VAL A 21 -2.67 -11.65 3.38
N GLU A 22 -3.76 -10.88 3.33
CA GLU A 22 -4.98 -11.32 2.65
C GLU A 22 -4.83 -11.38 1.12
N LEU A 23 -4.08 -10.46 0.51
CA LEU A 23 -3.78 -10.47 -0.92
C LEU A 23 -2.92 -11.68 -1.30
N ASP A 24 -1.89 -11.97 -0.50
CA ASP A 24 -1.07 -13.18 -0.64
C ASP A 24 -1.93 -14.45 -0.53
N ARG A 25 -2.82 -14.52 0.47
CA ARG A 25 -3.73 -15.66 0.67
C ARG A 25 -4.68 -15.88 -0.52
N LEU A 26 -5.04 -14.81 -1.21
CA LEU A 26 -5.93 -14.84 -2.38
C LEU A 26 -5.20 -15.02 -3.72
N ASP A 27 -3.87 -15.13 -3.71
CA ASP A 27 -3.03 -15.16 -4.93
C ASP A 27 -3.26 -13.93 -5.83
N ILE A 28 -3.49 -12.76 -5.22
CA ILE A 28 -3.69 -11.49 -5.91
C ILE A 28 -2.36 -10.74 -5.95
N ALA A 29 -1.82 -10.51 -7.14
CA ALA A 29 -0.61 -9.72 -7.30
C ALA A 29 -0.81 -8.29 -6.80
N TYR A 30 0.15 -7.78 -6.03
CA TYR A 30 0.13 -6.40 -5.55
C TYR A 30 1.51 -5.78 -5.48
N LYS A 31 1.55 -4.46 -5.36
CA LYS A 31 2.77 -3.68 -5.14
C LYS A 31 2.56 -2.67 -4.02
N ASP A 32 3.34 -2.82 -2.97
CA ASP A 32 3.46 -1.82 -1.91
C ASP A 32 4.40 -0.68 -2.33
N ILE A 33 3.97 0.55 -2.09
CA ILE A 33 4.75 1.77 -2.35
C ILE A 33 4.88 2.67 -1.10
N GLY A 34 4.58 2.10 0.07
CA GLY A 34 4.75 2.70 1.40
C GLY A 34 3.42 3.14 2.03
N ALA A 35 3.40 3.62 3.27
CA ALA A 35 4.52 3.85 4.18
C ALA A 35 5.26 2.54 4.55
N TYR A 36 6.54 2.65 4.89
CA TYR A 36 7.38 1.49 5.22
C TYR A 36 7.69 1.37 6.72
N SER A 37 7.07 2.23 7.53
CA SER A 37 7.20 2.26 8.97
C SER A 37 6.02 3.00 9.59
N GLU A 38 5.90 2.91 10.91
CA GLU A 38 4.97 3.69 11.73
C GLU A 38 5.47 5.11 12.02
N GLU A 39 6.60 5.52 11.44
CA GLU A 39 7.10 6.88 11.60
C GLU A 39 6.17 7.86 10.91
N ARG A 40 5.81 8.94 11.63
CA ARG A 40 4.87 9.96 11.17
C ARG A 40 5.17 10.40 9.74
N SER A 41 4.16 10.33 8.89
CA SER A 41 4.26 10.61 7.46
C SER A 41 2.98 11.22 6.92
N ASP A 42 3.08 12.01 5.85
CA ASP A 42 1.93 12.68 5.24
C ASP A 42 1.24 11.81 4.17
N TYR A 43 -0.05 11.53 4.38
CA TYR A 43 -0.85 10.72 3.45
C TYR A 43 -0.87 11.20 1.98
N PRO A 44 -0.83 12.51 1.64
CA PRO A 44 -0.86 12.96 0.24
C PRO A 44 0.33 12.45 -0.58
N LEU A 45 1.48 12.19 0.05
CA LEU A 45 2.65 11.65 -0.64
C LEU A 45 2.42 10.24 -1.15
N PHE A 46 1.79 9.39 -0.34
CA PHE A 46 1.51 8.00 -0.68
C PHE A 46 0.33 7.89 -1.63
N SER A 47 -0.75 8.66 -1.41
CA SER A 47 -1.89 8.66 -2.33
C SER A 47 -1.51 9.11 -3.74
N ALA A 48 -0.65 10.13 -3.87
CA ALA A 48 -0.12 10.57 -5.16
C ALA A 48 0.76 9.51 -5.83
N LYS A 49 1.58 8.77 -5.06
CA LYS A 49 2.38 7.64 -5.59
C LYS A 49 1.47 6.51 -6.09
N VAL A 50 0.41 6.18 -5.36
CA VAL A 50 -0.58 5.16 -5.75
C VAL A 50 -1.25 5.56 -7.05
N ALA A 51 -1.83 6.76 -7.10
CA ALA A 51 -2.52 7.25 -8.28
C ALA A 51 -1.63 7.28 -9.54
N LYS A 52 -0.33 7.59 -9.39
CA LYS A 52 0.62 7.60 -10.51
C LYS A 52 1.05 6.21 -10.99
N ALA A 53 0.95 5.20 -10.13
CA ALA A 53 1.37 3.84 -10.45
C ALA A 53 0.25 2.99 -11.09
N VAL A 54 -1.00 3.46 -11.06
CA VAL A 54 -2.14 2.84 -11.74
C VAL A 54 -2.09 3.18 -13.23
N SER A 55 -2.17 2.16 -14.10
CA SER A 55 -2.10 2.27 -15.57
C SER A 55 -2.94 1.22 -16.27
#